data_AF-A0A650EQ35-F1
#
_entry.id   AF-A0A650EQ35-F1
#
_cell.length_a   1.000
_cell.length_b   1.000
_cell.length_c   1.000
_cell.angle_alpha   90.00
_cell.angle_beta   90.00
_cell.angle_gamma   90.00
#
_symmetry.space_group_name_H-M   'P 1'
#
loop_
_entity.id
_entity.type
_entity.pdbx_description
1 polymer ?
#
loop_
_entity_poly.entity_id
_entity_poly.type
_entity_poly.pdbx_seq_one_letter_code
_entity_poly.pdbx_strand_id
1 'polypeptide(L)'
;MKKWLVCLTVVFCMGASMFSAFAADSTQIILNGELCEIPEGYGRVFVQDARTYVPVRFVTEQLGCAVTWDESDNLVVISTNDMSDFYILQSGSRFMLHQKIGMPASPRIEMDVEMYYDEAECRNYIPVRFLAEAMGYTVDWNQETETVSLTKAE
;
A
#
# COMPACT_ATOMS: atom_id res chain seq x y z
N MET A 1 38.38 60.61 -35.21
CA MET A 1 37.15 59.90 -35.63
C MET A 1 37.58 58.47 -35.99
N LYS A 2 37.19 57.36 -35.38
CA LYS A 2 36.07 56.94 -34.51
C LYS A 2 36.61 55.81 -33.60
N LYS A 3 36.21 55.79 -32.32
CA LYS A 3 36.63 54.83 -31.28
C LYS A 3 35.76 53.55 -31.30
N TRP A 4 36.21 52.55 -30.51
CA TRP A 4 35.48 51.39 -29.91
C TRP A 4 35.37 50.10 -30.75
N LEU A 5 35.40 48.88 -30.21
CA LEU A 5 35.50 48.34 -28.84
C LEU A 5 35.94 46.84 -28.93
N VAL A 6 36.59 46.34 -27.89
CA VAL A 6 36.93 44.94 -27.57
C VAL A 6 35.68 44.06 -27.39
N CYS A 7 35.73 42.76 -27.70
CA CYS A 7 35.00 41.76 -26.91
C CYS A 7 35.63 40.36 -26.98
N LEU A 8 35.98 39.88 -25.78
CA LEU A 8 36.54 38.59 -25.40
C LEU A 8 35.38 37.72 -24.88
N THR A 9 35.17 36.50 -25.39
CA THR A 9 34.42 35.46 -24.65
C THR A 9 34.79 34.06 -25.15
N VAL A 10 35.53 33.35 -24.31
CA VAL A 10 35.46 31.89 -24.17
C VAL A 10 34.09 31.58 -23.57
N VAL A 11 33.29 30.72 -24.21
CA VAL A 11 32.09 30.14 -23.59
C VAL A 11 32.23 28.62 -23.58
N PHE A 12 32.74 28.16 -22.44
CA PHE A 12 32.54 26.82 -21.89
C PHE A 12 31.10 26.76 -21.38
N CYS A 13 30.22 25.98 -22.03
CA CYS A 13 28.91 25.64 -21.48
C CYS A 13 28.61 24.16 -21.74
N MET A 14 29.00 23.36 -20.74
CA MET A 14 28.17 22.35 -20.09
C MET A 14 27.35 21.46 -21.02
N GLY A 15 27.92 20.29 -21.33
CA GLY A 15 27.11 19.11 -21.55
C GLY A 15 26.37 18.79 -20.26
N ALA A 16 25.15 19.30 -20.13
CA ALA A 16 24.23 18.86 -19.09
C ALA A 16 23.80 17.44 -19.45
N SER A 17 24.55 16.45 -18.96
CA SER A 17 24.04 15.09 -18.80
C SER A 17 22.81 15.21 -17.92
N MET A 18 21.64 15.14 -18.54
CA MET A 18 20.36 15.01 -17.84
C MET A 18 20.42 13.67 -17.11
N PHE A 19 20.86 13.69 -15.85
CA PHE A 19 20.54 12.62 -14.93
C PHE A 19 19.02 12.62 -14.82
N SER A 20 18.38 11.63 -15.42
CA SER A 20 17.00 11.32 -15.07
C SER A 20 17.04 10.87 -13.61
N ALA A 21 16.53 11.71 -12.72
CA ALA A 21 16.22 11.28 -11.37
C ALA A 21 15.05 10.30 -11.49
N PHE A 22 15.33 9.01 -11.40
CA PHE A 22 14.28 8.04 -11.10
C PHE A 22 13.85 8.31 -9.66
N ALA A 23 12.63 8.84 -9.49
CA ALA A 23 12.00 8.84 -8.19
C ALA A 23 11.79 7.37 -7.80
N ALA A 24 12.46 6.92 -6.74
CA ALA A 24 12.15 5.65 -6.12
C ALA A 24 10.75 5.79 -5.52
N ASP A 25 9.83 4.89 -5.89
CA ASP A 25 8.51 4.76 -5.29
C ASP A 25 8.73 4.31 -3.83
N SER A 26 8.83 5.27 -2.91
CA SER A 26 9.21 5.04 -1.52
C SER A 26 8.02 5.26 -0.59
N THR A 27 6.83 4.80 -1.00
CA THR A 27 5.65 4.92 -0.15
C THR A 27 5.87 4.11 1.14
N GLN A 28 5.78 4.78 2.30
CA GLN A 28 6.01 4.19 3.61
C GLN A 28 4.71 3.89 4.34
N ILE A 29 4.70 2.82 5.14
CA ILE A 29 3.59 2.49 6.04
C ILE A 29 4.08 2.66 7.48
N ILE A 30 3.37 3.48 8.26
CA ILE A 30 3.57 3.62 9.71
C ILE A 30 2.35 3.03 10.40
N LEU A 31 2.56 2.07 11.30
CA LEU A 31 1.50 1.49 12.12
C LEU A 31 1.71 1.88 13.59
N ASN A 32 0.73 2.58 14.17
CA ASN A 32 0.78 3.05 15.56
C ASN A 32 2.06 3.82 15.91
N GLY A 33 2.61 4.57 14.95
CA GLY A 33 3.84 5.35 15.12
C GLY A 33 5.14 4.60 14.82
N GLU A 34 5.09 3.31 14.49
CA GLU A 34 6.25 2.51 14.10
C GLU A 34 6.32 2.32 12.59
N LEU A 35 7.49 2.50 12.00
CA LEU A 35 7.72 2.24 10.57
C LEU A 35 7.65 0.73 10.29
N CYS A 36 6.79 0.34 9.36
CA CYS A 36 6.66 -1.05 8.92
C CYS A 36 7.53 -1.30 7.69
N GLU A 37 8.59 -2.09 7.88
CA GLU A 37 9.42 -2.59 6.78
C GLU A 37 8.78 -3.83 6.16
N ILE A 38 8.66 -3.87 4.83
CA ILE A 38 8.10 -5.02 4.11
C ILE A 38 9.17 -6.12 4.10
N PRO A 39 8.89 -7.31 4.66
CA PRO A 39 9.86 -8.40 4.61
C PRO A 39 10.16 -8.85 3.18
N GLU A 40 11.37 -9.35 2.94
CA GLU A 40 11.76 -9.86 1.62
C GLU A 40 10.78 -10.95 1.14
N GLY A 41 10.31 -10.83 -0.11
CA GLY A 41 9.35 -11.78 -0.70
C GLY A 41 7.88 -11.60 -0.29
N TYR A 42 7.54 -10.59 0.51
CA TYR A 42 6.14 -10.30 0.85
C TYR A 42 5.42 -9.47 -0.23
N GLY A 43 6.17 -8.88 -1.15
CA GLY A 43 5.66 -8.01 -2.20
C GLY A 43 6.18 -6.58 -2.01
N ARG A 44 5.45 -5.59 -2.51
CA ARG A 44 5.82 -4.17 -2.46
C ARG A 44 4.62 -3.28 -2.15
N VAL A 45 4.86 -2.07 -1.65
CA VAL A 45 3.82 -1.02 -1.64
C VAL A 45 3.93 -0.27 -2.95
N PHE A 46 2.79 0.12 -3.52
CA PHE A 46 2.75 0.98 -4.69
C PHE A 46 1.48 1.82 -4.71
N VAL A 47 1.52 2.95 -5.42
CA VAL A 47 0.36 3.82 -5.62
C VAL A 47 -0.17 3.66 -7.04
N GLN A 48 -1.47 3.39 -7.15
CA GLN A 48 -2.17 3.32 -8.43
C GLN A 48 -3.58 3.90 -8.28
N ASP A 49 -4.02 4.70 -9.26
CA ASP A 49 -5.36 5.30 -9.30
C ASP A 49 -5.76 5.98 -7.98
N ALA A 50 -4.82 6.76 -7.42
CA ALA A 50 -4.94 7.47 -6.15
C ALA A 50 -5.17 6.58 -4.91
N ARG A 51 -4.78 5.30 -4.97
CA ARG A 51 -4.84 4.35 -3.86
C ARG A 51 -3.46 3.77 -3.60
N THR A 52 -3.12 3.62 -2.32
CA THR A 52 -1.93 2.87 -1.91
C THR A 52 -2.29 1.40 -1.73
N TYR A 53 -1.67 0.54 -2.53
CA TYR A 53 -1.84 -0.91 -2.47
C TYR A 53 -0.75 -1.53 -1.62
N VAL A 54 -1.16 -2.51 -0.82
CA VAL A 54 -0.29 -3.31 0.06
C VAL A 54 -0.55 -4.80 -0.19
N PRO A 55 0.45 -5.68 -0.02
CA PRO A 55 0.20 -7.11 0.07
C PRO A 55 -0.71 -7.37 1.28
N VAL A 56 -1.81 -8.11 1.10
CA VAL A 56 -2.79 -8.32 2.18
C VAL A 56 -2.11 -8.85 3.44
N ARG A 57 -1.27 -9.88 3.29
CA ARG A 57 -0.54 -10.53 4.40
C ARG A 57 0.31 -9.55 5.21
N PHE A 58 1.06 -8.69 4.52
CA PHE A 58 1.99 -7.77 5.17
C PHE A 58 1.26 -6.90 6.20
N VAL A 59 0.21 -6.19 5.80
CA VAL A 59 -0.48 -5.28 6.73
C VAL A 59 -1.23 -6.05 7.81
N THR A 60 -1.97 -7.11 7.46
CA THR A 60 -2.77 -7.84 8.45
C THR A 60 -1.95 -8.52 9.54
N GLU A 61 -0.75 -9.02 9.21
CA GLU A 61 0.14 -9.62 10.21
C GLU A 61 0.71 -8.55 11.15
N GLN A 62 1.01 -7.35 10.65
CA GLN A 62 1.39 -6.21 11.50
C GLN A 62 0.24 -5.78 12.43
N LEU A 63 -1.02 -5.97 12.01
CA LEU A 63 -2.22 -5.77 12.83
C LEU A 63 -2.48 -6.94 13.81
N GLY A 64 -1.57 -7.91 13.90
CA GLY A 64 -1.65 -9.03 14.85
C GLY A 64 -2.62 -10.14 14.43
N CYS A 65 -2.97 -10.23 13.15
CA CYS A 65 -3.83 -11.28 12.59
C CYS A 65 -3.03 -12.33 11.83
N ALA A 66 -3.55 -13.55 11.76
CA ALA A 66 -3.02 -14.62 10.92
C ALA A 66 -3.66 -14.58 9.53
N VAL A 67 -2.93 -15.02 8.50
CA VAL A 67 -3.43 -15.09 7.11
C VAL A 67 -3.20 -16.46 6.50
N THR A 68 -4.28 -17.06 6.01
CA THR A 68 -4.28 -18.33 5.28
C THR A 68 -4.81 -18.12 3.86
N TRP A 69 -4.33 -18.93 2.93
CA TRP A 69 -4.83 -19.00 1.57
C TRP A 69 -5.59 -20.32 1.37
N ASP A 70 -6.82 -20.22 0.89
CA ASP A 70 -7.59 -21.36 0.40
C ASP A 70 -7.48 -21.40 -1.13
N GLU A 71 -6.75 -22.39 -1.64
CA GLU A 71 -6.54 -22.58 -3.08
C GLU A 71 -7.80 -23.05 -3.82
N SER A 72 -8.72 -23.72 -3.14
CA SER A 72 -9.89 -24.31 -3.80
C SER A 72 -10.89 -23.24 -4.22
N ASP A 73 -11.07 -22.23 -3.38
CA ASP A 73 -12.00 -21.12 -3.60
C ASP A 73 -11.29 -19.79 -3.92
N ASN A 74 -9.95 -19.79 -3.95
CA ASN A 74 -9.10 -18.61 -4.10
C ASN A 74 -9.37 -17.55 -3.01
N LEU A 75 -9.44 -17.99 -1.75
CA LEU A 75 -9.76 -17.11 -0.63
C LEU A 75 -8.54 -16.73 0.19
N VAL A 76 -8.39 -15.44 0.46
CA VAL A 76 -7.58 -14.93 1.55
C VAL A 76 -8.45 -14.94 2.81
N VAL A 77 -8.04 -15.71 3.81
CA VAL A 77 -8.70 -15.81 5.11
C VAL A 77 -7.80 -15.17 6.17
N ILE A 78 -8.27 -14.08 6.75
CA ILE A 78 -7.62 -13.35 7.83
C ILE A 78 -8.36 -13.67 9.13
N SER A 79 -7.64 -14.01 10.19
CA SER A 79 -8.24 -14.32 11.49
C SER A 79 -7.46 -13.69 12.64
N THR A 80 -8.17 -13.31 13.71
CA THR A 80 -7.51 -12.99 14.98
C THR A 80 -6.86 -14.24 15.57
N ASN A 81 -5.85 -14.06 16.42
CA ASN A 81 -5.13 -15.18 17.06
C ASN A 81 -6.03 -16.06 17.93
N ASP A 82 -7.10 -15.50 18.50
CA ASP A 82 -8.09 -16.21 19.31
C ASP A 82 -9.20 -16.85 18.46
N MET A 83 -9.13 -16.74 17.12
CA MET A 83 -10.10 -17.28 16.17
C MET A 83 -11.53 -16.77 16.42
N SER A 84 -11.67 -15.58 17.02
CA SER A 84 -12.97 -14.99 17.33
C SER A 84 -13.49 -14.06 16.23
N ASP A 85 -12.64 -13.58 15.33
CA ASP A 85 -13.00 -12.64 14.27
C ASP A 85 -12.30 -12.99 12.94
N PHE A 86 -13.04 -12.92 11.85
CA PHE A 86 -12.60 -13.35 10.51
C PHE A 86 -12.93 -12.33 9.44
N TYR A 87 -11.97 -12.12 8.53
CA TYR A 87 -12.14 -11.33 7.31
C TYR A 87 -11.78 -12.21 6.11
N ILE A 88 -12.72 -12.41 5.19
CA ILE A 88 -12.57 -13.35 4.07
C ILE A 88 -12.73 -12.59 2.76
N LEU A 89 -11.75 -12.74 1.87
CA LEU A 89 -11.73 -12.10 0.55
C LEU A 89 -11.45 -13.14 -0.52
N GLN A 90 -12.20 -13.10 -1.62
CA GLN A 90 -11.87 -13.89 -2.80
C GLN A 90 -10.98 -13.10 -3.74
N SER A 91 -9.88 -13.67 -4.23
CA SER A 91 -8.99 -13.02 -5.21
C SER A 91 -9.77 -12.45 -6.40
N GLY A 92 -9.45 -11.21 -6.80
CA GLY A 92 -10.15 -10.45 -7.83
C GLY A 92 -11.52 -9.89 -7.43
N SER A 93 -11.99 -10.11 -6.19
CA SER A 93 -13.26 -9.54 -5.70
C SER A 93 -13.08 -8.12 -5.15
N ARG A 94 -14.17 -7.36 -5.15
CA ARG A 94 -14.30 -6.09 -4.40
C ARG A 94 -15.03 -6.26 -3.06
N PHE A 95 -15.39 -7.49 -2.69
CA PHE A 95 -16.15 -7.76 -1.48
C PHE A 95 -15.29 -8.46 -0.43
N MET A 96 -15.41 -8.01 0.81
CA MET A 96 -14.89 -8.67 1.99
C MET A 96 -16.07 -9.13 2.86
N LEU A 97 -16.01 -10.35 3.35
CA LEU A 97 -16.90 -10.83 4.41
C LEU A 97 -16.25 -10.60 5.76
N HIS A 98 -17.02 -10.12 6.72
CA HIS A 98 -16.61 -9.99 8.13
C HIS A 98 -17.50 -10.89 8.99
N GLN A 99 -16.89 -11.76 9.78
CA GLN A 99 -17.64 -12.68 10.65
C GLN A 99 -16.96 -12.77 12.01
N LYS A 100 -17.68 -12.32 13.04
CA LYS A 100 -17.30 -12.52 14.44
C LYS A 100 -18.05 -13.72 15.04
N ILE A 101 -17.33 -14.64 15.67
CA ILE A 101 -17.94 -15.84 16.27
C ILE A 101 -18.93 -15.43 17.37
N GLY A 102 -20.12 -16.04 17.34
CA GLY A 102 -21.20 -15.73 18.27
C GLY A 102 -21.99 -14.46 17.94
N MET A 103 -21.64 -13.75 16.85
CA MET A 103 -22.45 -12.67 16.29
C MET A 103 -23.16 -13.12 15.02
N PRO A 104 -24.32 -12.50 14.67
CA PRO A 104 -24.93 -12.74 13.37
C PRO A 104 -23.97 -12.37 12.24
N ALA A 105 -24.17 -12.96 11.06
CA ALA A 105 -23.37 -12.63 9.88
C ALA A 105 -23.45 -11.12 9.58
N SER A 106 -22.31 -10.47 9.44
CA SER A 106 -22.25 -9.09 8.99
C SER A 106 -22.60 -9.01 7.50
N PRO A 107 -23.17 -7.89 7.03
CA PRO A 107 -23.25 -7.64 5.60
C PRO A 107 -21.84 -7.64 5.00
N ARG A 108 -21.73 -8.03 3.73
CA ARG A 108 -20.49 -7.89 2.97
C ARG A 108 -20.06 -6.42 2.95
N ILE A 109 -18.78 -6.19 3.16
CA ILE A 109 -18.13 -4.89 3.05
C ILE A 109 -17.68 -4.75 1.60
N GLU A 110 -18.10 -3.68 0.92
CA GLU A 110 -17.76 -3.42 -0.48
C GLU A 110 -16.65 -2.38 -0.57
N MET A 111 -15.62 -2.71 -1.34
CA MET A 111 -14.54 -1.83 -1.74
C MET A 111 -14.91 -1.10 -3.03
N ASP A 112 -14.36 0.11 -3.20
CA ASP A 112 -14.58 0.94 -4.38
C ASP A 112 -13.79 0.48 -5.63
N VAL A 113 -12.87 -0.47 -5.45
CA VAL A 113 -12.06 -1.10 -6.48
C VAL A 113 -11.97 -2.60 -6.20
N GLU A 114 -11.61 -3.39 -7.20
CA GLU A 114 -11.32 -4.82 -7.02
C GLU A 114 -9.94 -5.01 -6.40
N MET A 115 -9.78 -6.06 -5.61
CA MET A 115 -8.44 -6.46 -5.18
C MET A 115 -7.62 -6.92 -6.38
N TYR A 116 -6.34 -6.56 -6.39
CA TYR A 116 -5.42 -6.86 -7.49
C TYR A 116 -4.64 -8.13 -7.16
N TYR A 117 -4.58 -9.08 -8.08
CA TYR A 117 -3.69 -10.23 -7.98
C TYR A 117 -2.50 -10.04 -8.92
N ASP A 118 -1.30 -10.02 -8.35
CA ASP A 118 -0.07 -10.00 -9.12
C ASP A 118 0.39 -11.44 -9.37
N GLU A 119 0.33 -11.88 -10.63
CA GLU A 119 0.73 -13.22 -11.05
C GLU A 119 2.25 -13.45 -10.93
N ALA A 120 3.07 -12.42 -11.11
CA ALA A 120 4.53 -12.55 -11.08
C ALA A 120 5.04 -12.72 -9.65
N GLU A 121 4.39 -12.06 -8.69
CA GLU A 121 4.73 -12.16 -7.27
C GLU A 121 3.89 -13.22 -6.54
N CYS A 122 2.83 -13.74 -7.16
CA CYS A 122 1.83 -14.60 -6.55
C CYS A 122 1.24 -13.96 -5.27
N ARG A 123 0.80 -12.70 -5.35
CA ARG A 123 0.31 -11.93 -4.21
C ARG A 123 -1.02 -11.23 -4.49
N ASN A 124 -1.87 -11.22 -3.47
CA ASN A 124 -3.06 -10.39 -3.44
C ASN A 124 -2.73 -9.03 -2.82
N TYR A 125 -3.15 -7.98 -3.52
CA TYR A 125 -2.97 -6.58 -3.20
C TYR A 125 -4.31 -5.92 -2.95
N ILE A 126 -4.35 -5.07 -1.93
CA ILE A 126 -5.56 -4.37 -1.53
C ILE A 126 -5.23 -2.91 -1.18
N PRO A 127 -6.11 -1.94 -1.47
CA PRO A 127 -6.03 -0.61 -0.91
C PRO A 127 -5.91 -0.67 0.62
N VAL A 128 -4.81 -0.16 1.15
CA VAL A 128 -4.49 -0.23 2.58
C VAL A 128 -5.57 0.45 3.43
N ARG A 129 -6.15 1.54 2.93
CA ARG A 129 -7.22 2.27 3.62
C ARG A 129 -8.43 1.38 3.89
N PHE A 130 -8.93 0.71 2.86
CA PHE A 130 -10.09 -0.17 2.97
C PHE A 130 -9.84 -1.28 4.00
N LEU A 131 -8.69 -1.95 3.89
CA LEU A 131 -8.31 -3.03 4.79
C LEU A 131 -8.20 -2.54 6.25
N ALA A 132 -7.51 -1.42 6.46
CA ALA A 132 -7.29 -0.85 7.79
C ALA A 132 -8.61 -0.39 8.44
N GLU A 133 -9.46 0.34 7.71
CA GLU A 133 -10.76 0.81 8.19
C GLU A 133 -11.70 -0.35 8.53
N ALA A 134 -11.73 -1.40 7.69
CA ALA A 134 -12.52 -2.61 7.96
C ALA A 134 -12.09 -3.28 9.28
N MET A 135 -10.82 -3.18 9.65
CA MET A 135 -10.24 -3.73 10.87
C MET A 135 -10.21 -2.74 12.05
N GLY A 136 -10.88 -1.59 11.93
CA GLY A 136 -11.02 -0.61 13.01
C GLY A 136 -9.82 0.32 13.18
N TYR A 137 -9.10 0.64 12.11
CA TYR A 137 -8.02 1.64 12.09
C TYR A 137 -8.45 2.88 11.31
N THR A 138 -7.90 4.02 11.70
CA THR A 138 -7.93 5.28 10.95
C THR A 138 -6.70 5.37 10.07
N VAL A 139 -6.82 6.05 8.93
CA VAL A 139 -5.78 6.13 7.90
C VAL A 139 -5.54 7.59 7.52
N ASP A 140 -4.31 8.04 7.70
CA ASP A 140 -3.85 9.37 7.27
C ASP A 140 -2.81 9.24 6.15
N TRP A 141 -2.86 10.18 5.20
CA TRP A 141 -1.90 10.28 4.11
C TRP A 141 -1.10 11.57 4.24
N ASN A 142 0.23 11.44 4.31
CA ASN A 142 1.14 12.56 4.17
C ASN A 142 1.70 12.60 2.74
N GLN A 143 1.33 13.65 2.00
CA GLN A 143 1.75 13.83 0.60
C GLN A 143 3.22 14.23 0.45
N GLU A 144 3.81 14.94 1.42
CA GLU A 144 5.20 15.39 1.34
C GLU A 144 6.18 14.23 1.52
N THR A 145 5.82 13.26 2.35
CA THR A 145 6.66 12.11 2.70
C THR A 145 6.15 10.79 2.11
N GLU A 146 5.09 10.83 1.31
CA GLU A 146 4.41 9.65 0.75
C GLU A 146 4.16 8.57 1.80
N THR A 147 3.62 8.98 2.94
CA THR A 147 3.47 8.10 4.12
C THR A 147 2.00 7.83 4.41
N VAL A 148 1.67 6.55 4.55
CA VAL A 148 0.39 6.10 5.10
C VAL A 148 0.58 5.83 6.60
N SER A 149 -0.17 6.54 7.43
CA SER A 149 -0.20 6.30 8.88
C SER A 149 -1.49 5.59 9.27
N LEU A 150 -1.36 4.44 9.94
CA LEU A 150 -2.45 3.62 10.44
C LEU A 150 -2.50 3.72 11.97
N THR A 151 -3.62 4.18 12.52
CA THR A 151 -3.79 4.34 13.97
C THR A 151 -5.07 3.64 14.40
N LYS A 152 -5.01 2.81 15.45
CA LYS A 152 -6.20 2.14 15.98
C LYS A 152 -7.28 3.17 16.34
N ALA A 153 -8.52 2.96 15.87
CA ALA A 153 -9.63 3.83 16.21
C ALA A 153 -9.99 3.65 17.71
N GLU A 154 -10.24 4.77 18.40
CA GLU A 154 -10.70 4.80 19.80
C GLU A 154 -12.18 4.40 19.96
#